data_AF-S0NGC9-F1
#
_entry.id   AF-S0NGC9-F1
#
_cell.length_a   1.000
_cell.length_b   1.000
_cell.length_c   1.000
_cell.angle_alpha   90.00
_cell.angle_beta   90.00
_cell.angle_gamma   90.00
#
_symmetry.space_group_name_H-M   'P 1'
#
loop_
_entity.id
_entity.type
_entity.pdbx_description
1 polymer ?
#
loop_
_entity_poly.entity_id
_entity_poly.type
_entity_poly.pdbx_seq_one_letter_code
_entity_poly.pdbx_strand_id
1 'polypeptide(L)'
;MLLSTNGSLEVQNDIRKVLQQYGRKYLVKQLKGESLTPLEEHYFVIYYSNAAFSVMQEWINRGQKETPEEMMKILDAIVPREFFQ
;
A
#
# COMPACT_ATOMS: atom_id res chain seq x y z
N MET A 1 -7.08 -17.49 -5.23
CA MET A 1 -5.79 -16.86 -5.61
C MET A 1 -4.94 -16.68 -4.36
N LEU A 2 -3.61 -16.63 -4.45
CA LEU A 2 -2.73 -16.51 -3.27
C LEU A 2 -3.02 -15.27 -2.39
N LEU A 3 -3.56 -14.23 -3.01
CA LEU A 3 -3.91 -12.95 -2.37
C LEU A 3 -5.38 -12.82 -1.95
N SER A 4 -6.27 -13.72 -2.40
CA SER A 4 -7.67 -13.70 -1.95
C SER A 4 -7.74 -14.02 -0.45
N THR A 5 -8.86 -13.69 0.20
CA THR A 5 -9.10 -13.96 1.63
C THR A 5 -8.85 -15.43 2.03
N ASN A 6 -9.03 -16.38 1.12
CA ASN A 6 -8.77 -17.80 1.32
C ASN A 6 -7.36 -18.27 0.88
N GLY A 7 -6.43 -17.34 0.60
CA GLY A 7 -5.06 -17.61 0.18
C GLY A 7 -4.12 -17.93 1.36
N SER A 8 -2.87 -18.30 1.07
CA SER A 8 -1.87 -18.59 2.10
C SER A 8 -1.48 -17.34 2.89
N LEU A 9 -1.64 -17.39 4.22
CA LEU A 9 -1.23 -16.31 5.13
C LEU A 9 0.26 -15.97 5.01
N GLU A 10 1.10 -16.97 4.73
CA GLU A 10 2.54 -16.78 4.53
C GLU A 10 2.82 -15.90 3.32
N VAL A 11 2.20 -16.21 2.18
CA VAL A 11 2.36 -15.44 0.94
C VAL A 11 1.80 -14.03 1.09
N GLN A 12 0.66 -13.88 1.78
CA GLN A 12 0.10 -12.55 2.08
C GLN A 12 1.07 -11.72 2.94
N ASN A 13 1.69 -12.34 3.95
CA ASN A 13 2.66 -11.67 4.82
C ASN A 13 3.92 -11.24 4.05
N ASP A 14 4.41 -12.08 3.15
CA ASP A 14 5.59 -11.74 2.35
C ASP A 14 5.31 -10.57 1.39
N ILE A 15 4.12 -10.55 0.78
CA ILE A 15 3.71 -9.43 -0.07
C ILE A 15 3.56 -8.14 0.76
N ARG A 16 3.00 -8.20 1.97
CA ARG A 16 2.96 -7.03 2.86
C ARG A 16 4.35 -6.52 3.22
N LYS A 17 5.32 -7.41 3.51
CA LYS A 17 6.71 -7.02 3.77
C LYS A 17 7.33 -6.31 2.57
N VAL A 18 7.08 -6.80 1.35
CA VAL A 18 7.55 -6.14 0.12
C VAL A 18 6.95 -4.74 0.02
N LEU A 19 5.64 -4.58 0.19
CA LEU A 19 4.99 -3.26 0.17
C LEU A 19 5.58 -2.30 1.21
N GLN A 20 5.85 -2.79 2.43
CA GLN A 20 6.47 -1.98 3.48
C GLN A 20 7.90 -1.54 3.13
N GLN A 21 8.70 -2.41 2.51
CA GLN A 21 10.04 -2.06 2.04
C GLN A 21 9.98 -1.01 0.93
N TYR A 22 9.06 -1.17 -0.03
CA TYR A 22 8.82 -0.17 -1.08
C TYR A 22 8.34 1.17 -0.49
N GLY A 23 7.42 1.13 0.48
CA GLY A 23 6.91 2.31 1.16
C GLY A 23 8.02 3.10 1.85
N ARG A 24 8.88 2.43 2.62
CA ARG A 24 10.06 3.06 3.24
C ARG A 24 10.99 3.69 2.22
N LYS A 25 11.24 3.00 1.10
CA LYS A 25 12.22 3.44 0.12
C LYS A 25 11.74 4.64 -0.70
N TYR A 26 10.44 4.71 -1.01
CA TYR A 26 9.91 5.66 -1.99
C TYR A 26 8.84 6.60 -1.44
N LEU A 27 7.89 6.13 -0.63
CA LEU A 27 6.80 6.98 -0.14
C LEU A 27 7.28 7.99 0.88
N VAL A 28 8.14 7.56 1.82
CA VAL A 28 8.74 8.45 2.83
C VAL A 28 9.47 9.63 2.17
N LYS A 29 10.17 9.39 1.06
CA LYS A 29 10.91 10.43 0.33
C LYS A 29 10.01 11.41 -0.41
N GLN A 30 8.77 11.04 -0.67
CA GLN A 30 7.80 11.87 -1.36
C GLN A 30 6.99 12.73 -0.38
N LEU A 31 7.05 12.44 0.93
CA LEU A 31 6.35 13.23 1.93
C LEU A 31 6.91 14.66 1.94
N LYS A 32 6.02 15.64 1.72
CA LYS A 32 6.33 17.07 1.83
C LYS A 32 5.65 17.59 3.09
N GLY A 33 6.40 18.25 3.96
CA GLY A 33 5.93 18.70 5.28
C GLY A 33 7.00 18.65 6.36
N GLU A 34 6.62 18.90 7.62
CA GLU A 34 7.48 18.66 8.78
C GLU A 34 7.94 17.20 8.76
N SER A 35 9.25 16.98 8.96
CA SER A 35 9.83 15.63 8.93
C SER A 35 9.13 14.75 9.97
N LEU A 36 8.48 13.68 9.51
CA LEU A 36 7.98 12.64 10.42
C LEU A 36 9.13 12.19 11.32
N THR A 37 8.85 12.03 12.61
CA THR A 37 9.78 11.34 13.50
C THR A 37 9.96 9.88 13.01
N PRO A 38 11.06 9.21 13.37
CA PRO A 38 11.27 7.81 12.98
C PRO A 38 10.12 6.87 13.40
N LEU A 39 9.42 7.19 14.49
CA LEU A 39 8.26 6.42 14.96
C LEU A 39 7.03 6.66 14.09
N GLU A 40 6.76 7.91 13.70
CA GLU A 40 5.67 8.25 12.79
C GLU A 40 5.91 7.66 11.40
N GLU A 41 7.14 7.71 10.89
CA GLU A 41 7.52 7.07 9.62
C GLU A 41 7.25 5.56 9.67
N HIS A 42 7.62 4.89 10.77
CA HIS A 42 7.39 3.47 10.97
C HIS A 42 5.91 3.10 10.84
N TYR A 43 5.04 3.81 11.56
CA TYR A 43 3.61 3.54 11.55
C TYR A 43 2.92 4.02 10.27
N PHE A 44 3.39 5.10 9.65
CA PHE A 44 2.90 5.57 8.35
C PHE A 44 3.10 4.50 7.27
N VAL A 45 4.29 3.92 7.19
CA VAL A 45 4.57 2.84 6.23
C VAL A 45 3.67 1.64 6.46
N ILE A 46 3.46 1.23 7.72
CA ILE A 46 2.57 0.12 8.07
C ILE A 46 1.14 0.42 7.63
N TYR A 47 0.63 1.62 7.96
CA TYR A 47 -0.70 2.06 7.58
C TYR A 47 -0.90 2.01 6.08
N TYR A 48 -0.01 2.65 5.31
CA TYR A 48 -0.11 2.70 3.86
C TYR A 48 -0.04 1.31 3.23
N SER A 49 0.91 0.48 3.66
CA SER A 49 1.10 -0.85 3.08
C SER A 49 -0.12 -1.74 3.32
N ASN A 50 -0.74 -1.64 4.49
CA ASN A 50 -1.98 -2.37 4.79
C ASN A 50 -3.15 -1.84 3.95
N ALA A 51 -3.30 -0.53 3.82
CA ALA A 51 -4.36 0.06 2.99
C ALA A 51 -4.22 -0.34 1.51
N ALA A 52 -3.01 -0.22 0.94
CA ALA A 52 -2.71 -0.63 -0.42
C ALA A 52 -2.96 -2.13 -0.62
N PHE A 53 -2.55 -2.96 0.34
CA PHE A 53 -2.81 -4.40 0.31
C PHE A 53 -4.31 -4.72 0.31
N SER A 54 -5.10 -4.09 1.19
CA SER A 54 -6.55 -4.29 1.25
C SER A 54 -7.25 -3.88 -0.06
N VAL A 55 -6.83 -2.78 -0.68
CA VAL A 55 -7.34 -2.34 -2.00
C VAL A 55 -7.02 -3.38 -3.08
N MET A 56 -5.80 -3.92 -3.10
CA MET A 56 -5.44 -5.00 -4.04
C MET A 56 -6.22 -6.28 -3.79
N GLN A 57 -6.47 -6.65 -2.53
CA GLN A 57 -7.31 -7.81 -2.20
C GLN A 57 -8.73 -7.64 -2.72
N GLU A 58 -9.32 -6.45 -2.54
CA GLU A 58 -10.66 -6.15 -3.04
C GLU A 58 -10.71 -6.21 -4.57
N TRP A 59 -9.73 -5.63 -5.26
CA TRP A 59 -9.62 -5.72 -6.72
C TRP A 59 -9.57 -7.17 -7.21
N ILE A 60 -8.79 -8.02 -6.55
CA ILE A 60 -8.71 -9.45 -6.84
C ILE A 60 -10.04 -10.15 -6.58
N ASN A 61 -10.68 -9.88 -5.44
CA ASN A 61 -11.95 -10.49 -5.06
C ASN A 61 -13.11 -10.08 -5.98
N ARG A 62 -13.06 -8.86 -6.56
CA ARG A 62 -14.01 -8.37 -7.56
C ARG A 62 -13.78 -8.95 -8.97
N GLY A 63 -12.78 -9.82 -9.14
CA GLY A 63 -12.46 -10.45 -10.42
C GLY A 63 -11.58 -9.61 -11.33
N GLN A 64 -10.79 -8.69 -10.77
CA GLN A 64 -9.80 -7.88 -11.49
C GLN A 64 -10.40 -7.13 -12.69
N LYS A 65 -11.48 -6.37 -12.45
CA LYS A 65 -12.22 -5.68 -13.53
C LYS A 65 -11.44 -4.51 -14.13
N GLU A 66 -10.69 -3.82 -13.28
CA GLU A 66 -9.77 -2.75 -13.64
C GLU A 66 -8.40 -3.32 -14.06
N THR A 67 -7.63 -2.64 -14.91
CA THR A 67 -6.25 -3.05 -15.24
C THR A 67 -5.28 -2.73 -14.09
N PRO A 68 -4.07 -3.34 -14.04
CA PRO A 68 -3.05 -2.96 -13.06
C PRO A 68 -2.71 -1.47 -13.09
N GLU A 69 -2.63 -0.85 -14.26
CA GLU A 69 -2.34 0.58 -14.43
C GLU A 69 -3.48 1.46 -13.91
N GLU A 70 -4.73 1.05 -14.12
CA GLU A 70 -5.90 1.75 -13.55
C GLU A 70 -5.90 1.66 -12.03
N MET A 71 -5.58 0.50 -11.47
CA MET A 71 -5.45 0.31 -10.02
C MET A 71 -4.32 1.15 -9.41
N MET A 72 -3.19 1.28 -10.11
CA MET A 72 -2.11 2.18 -9.67
C MET A 72 -2.56 3.63 -9.63
N LYS A 73 -3.27 4.11 -10.66
CA LYS A 73 -3.85 5.47 -10.66
C LYS A 73 -4.87 5.67 -9.54
N ILE A 74 -5.69 4.66 -9.25
CA ILE A 74 -6.65 4.71 -8.14
C ILE A 74 -5.91 4.80 -6.82
N LEU A 75 -4.90 3.94 -6.60
CA LEU A 75 -4.08 3.96 -5.38
C LEU A 75 -3.45 5.33 -5.17
N ASP A 76 -2.83 5.91 -6.20
CA ASP A 76 -2.23 7.25 -6.14
C ASP A 76 -3.27 8.34 -5.83
N ALA A 77 -4.48 8.22 -6.36
CA ALA A 77 -5.55 9.21 -6.17
C ALA A 77 -6.20 9.16 -4.78
N ILE A 78 -6.25 7.99 -4.14
CA ILE A 78 -6.87 7.81 -2.82
C ILE A 78 -5.90 8.03 -1.66
N VAL A 79 -4.59 8.13 -1.92
CA VAL A 79 -3.66 8.50 -0.86
C VAL A 79 -3.93 9.95 -0.44
N PRO A 80 -4.10 10.23 0.86
CA PRO A 80 -4.36 11.59 1.31
C PRO A 80 -3.25 12.53 0.82
N ARG A 81 -3.64 13.59 0.12
CA ARG A 81 -2.71 14.54 -0.50
C ARG A 81 -1.95 15.36 0.53
N GLU A 82 -2.49 15.45 1.74
CA GLU A 82 -1.87 16.06 2.91
C GLU A 82 -0.54 15.40 3.29
N PHE A 83 -0.30 14.17 2.83
CA PHE A 83 1.00 13.52 2.98
C PHE A 83 2.05 14.00 1.96
N PHE A 84 1.65 14.56 0.82
CA PHE A 84 2.55 14.81 -0.32
C PHE A 84 2.53 16.26 -0.87
N GLN A 85 1.74 17.16 -0.27
CA GLN A 85 1.63 18.57 -0.69
C GLN A 85 2.75 19.44 -0.13
#